data_AF-A0A8S3D4W1-F1
#
_entry.id   AF-A0A8S3D4W1-F1
#
_cell.length_a   1.000
_cell.length_b   1.000
_cell.length_c   1.000
_cell.angle_alpha   90.00
_cell.angle_beta   90.00
_cell.angle_gamma   90.00
#
_symmetry.space_group_name_H-M   'P 1'
#
loop_
_entity.id
_entity.type
_entity.pdbx_description
1 polymer ?
#
loop_
_entity_poly.entity_id
_entity_poly.type
_entity_poly.pdbx_seq_one_letter_code
_entity_poly.pdbx_strand_id
1 'polypeptide(L)' 'MNQRVVRWSRRRATTQGEILIDKIACWGLAMDEQRNLYVSDTRKHE' A
#
# COMPACT_ATOMS: atom_id res chain seq x y z
N MET A 1 -1.61 11.95 7.06
CA MET A 1 -1.76 10.47 7.09
C MET A 1 -1.87 9.96 5.67
N ASN A 2 -1.20 8.87 5.33
CA ASN A 2 -1.39 8.24 4.03
C ASN A 2 -2.69 7.43 4.04
N GLN A 3 -3.57 7.67 3.07
CA GLN A 3 -4.93 7.13 3.06
C GLN A 3 -5.13 5.96 2.09
N ARG A 4 -4.07 5.56 1.39
CA ARG A 4 -4.11 4.50 0.39
C ARG A 4 -2.75 3.85 0.21
N VAL A 5 -2.77 2.59 -0.18
CA VAL A 5 -1.60 1.92 -0.74
C VAL A 5 -1.74 1.86 -2.25
N VAL A 6 -0.69 2.29 -2.96
CA VAL A 6 -0.67 2.33 -4.41
C VAL A 6 0.43 1.42 -4.93
N ARG A 7 0.09 0.53 -5.86
CA ARG A 7 1.06 -0.22 -6.66
C ARG A 7 1.54 0.67 -7.80
N TRP A 8 2.82 0.96 -7.82
CA TRP A 8 3.46 1.75 -8.88
C TRP A 8 4.41 0.89 -9.69
N SER A 9 4.14 0.72 -10.99
CA SER A 9 5.06 0.00 -11.87
C SER A 9 6.35 0.81 -12.07
N ARG A 10 7.50 0.15 -11.95
CA ARG A 10 8.83 0.73 -12.22
C ARG A 10 9.21 0.67 -13.72
N ARG A 11 8.35 0.13 -14.59
CA ARG A 11 8.60 0.10 -16.03
C ARG A 11 8.60 1.53 -16.57
N ARG A 12 9.52 1.84 -17.49
CA ARG A 12 9.59 3.15 -18.16
C ARG A 12 8.22 3.47 -18.80
N ALA A 13 7.77 4.72 -18.63
CA ALA A 13 6.46 5.25 -19.06
C ALA A 13 5.22 4.88 -18.22
N THR A 14 5.37 4.37 -17.00
CA THR A 14 4.21 4.24 -16.10
C THR A 14 3.75 5.62 -15.62
N THR A 15 2.53 6.03 -15.99
CA THR A 15 1.92 7.31 -15.61
C THR A 15 0.82 7.17 -14.55
N GLN A 16 0.34 5.95 -14.31
CA GLN A 16 -0.75 5.68 -13.38
C GLN A 16 -0.40 4.55 -12.42
N GLY A 17 -0.62 4.80 -11.14
CA GLY A 17 -0.58 3.79 -10.09
C GLY A 17 -1.96 3.20 -9.84
N GLU A 18 -1.99 1.96 -9.39
CA GLU A 18 -3.21 1.25 -9.02
C GLU A 18 -3.41 1.32 -7.52
N ILE A 19 -4.60 1.69 -7.07
CA ILE A 19 -4.94 1.68 -5.64
C ILE A 19 -5.25 0.23 -5.25
N LEU A 20 -4.43 -0.35 -4.36
CA LEU A 20 -4.66 -1.69 -3.84
C LEU A 20 -5.57 -1.67 -2.61
N ILE A 21 -5.41 -0.66 -1.76
CA ILE A 21 -6.13 -0.49 -0.50
C ILE A 21 -6.41 0.99 -0.33
N ASP A 22 -7.65 1.35 0.01
CA ASP A 22 -8.08 2.71 0.30
C ASP A 22 -8.62 2.85 1.74
N LYS A 23 -8.85 4.09 2.18
CA LYS A 23 -9.52 4.44 3.46
C LYS A 23 -8.83 3.95 4.73
N ILE A 24 -7.53 3.70 4.67
CA ILE A 24 -6.70 3.29 5.82
C ILE A 24 -5.92 4.46 6.43
N ALA A 25 -5.47 4.41 7.69
CA ALA A 25 -4.37 5.27 8.15
C ALA A 25 -3.04 4.50 8.10
N CYS A 26 -2.47 4.41 6.90
CA CYS A 26 -1.23 3.69 6.67
C CYS A 26 -0.07 4.35 7.43
N TRP A 27 0.49 3.63 8.40
CA TRP A 27 1.70 4.03 9.14
C TRP A 27 2.94 3.24 8.70
N GLY A 28 2.77 1.96 8.37
CA GLY A 28 3.85 1.08 7.95
C GLY A 28 3.38 0.04 6.94
N LEU A 29 4.32 -0.47 6.16
CA LEU A 29 4.09 -1.49 5.13
C LEU A 29 5.28 -2.43 5.05
N ALA A 30 5.03 -3.74 4.97
CA ALA A 30 6.03 -4.77 4.76
C ALA A 30 5.51 -5.83 3.76
N MET A 31 6.42 -6.49 3.06
CA MET A 31 6.08 -7.55 2.11
C MET A 31 6.96 -8.76 2.39
N ASP A 32 6.37 -9.95 2.40
CA ASP A 32 7.10 -11.21 2.58
C ASP A 32 7.58 -11.81 1.25
N GLU A 33 8.28 -12.94 1.32
CA GLU A 33 8.77 -13.68 0.16
C GLU A 33 7.65 -14.30 -0.68
N GLN A 34 6.50 -14.57 -0.07
CA GLN A 34 5.29 -15.09 -0.73
C GLN A 34 4.47 -13.97 -1.41
N ARG A 35 4.94 -12.72 -1.34
CA ARG A 35 4.31 -11.52 -1.89
C ARG A 35 3.01 -11.13 -1.17
N ASN A 36 2.84 -11.54 0.08
CA ASN A 36 1.80 -11.01 0.94
C ASN A 36 2.17 -9.61 1.42
N LEU A 37 1.20 -8.71 1.41
CA LEU A 37 1.37 -7.31 1.76
C LEU A 37 0.74 -7.04 3.13
N TYR A 38 1.57 -6.64 4.09
CA TYR A 38 1.15 -6.29 5.46
C TYR A 38 1.11 -4.77 5.59
N VAL A 39 0.03 -4.25 6.17
CA VAL A 39 -0.18 -2.81 6.34
C VAL A 39 -0.60 -2.53 7.77
N SER A 40 0.06 -1.57 8.40
CA SER A 40 -0.35 -1.06 9.71
C SER A 40 -1.31 0.11 9.51
N ASP A 41 -2.57 -0.09 9.89
CA ASP A 41 -3.59 0.96 9.95
C ASP A 41 -3.72 1.45 11.40
N THR A 42 -3.28 2.66 11.70
CA THR A 42 -3.32 3.16 13.10
C THR A 42 -4.71 3.61 13.56
N ARG A 43 -5.71 3.66 12.66
CA ARG A 43 -7.10 3.96 13.01
C ARG A 43 -7.93 2.71 13.29
N LYS A 44 -7.48 1.55 12.80
CA LYS A 44 -8.08 0.26 13.08
C LYS A 44 -7.15 -0.49 14.03
N HIS A 45 -7.56 -0.67 15.28
CA HIS A 45 -6.79 -1.41 16.29
C HIS A 45 -6.83 -2.93 16.05
N GLU A 46 -6.67 -3.37 14.81
CA GLU A 46 -6.70 -4.78 14.35
C GLU A 46 -5.29 -5.33 14.17
#